data_AF-A0A2H9N9A7-F1
#
_entry.id   AF-A0A2H9N9A7-F1
#
_cell.length_a   1.000
_cell.length_b   1.000
_cell.length_c   1.000
_cell.angle_alpha   90.00
_cell.angle_beta   90.00
_cell.angle_gamma   90.00
#
_symmetry.space_group_name_H-M   'P 1'
#
loop_
_entity.id
_entity.type
_entity.pdbx_description
1 polymer ?
#
loop_
_entity_poly.entity_id
_entity_poly.type
_entity_poly.pdbx_seq_one_letter_code
_entity_poly.pdbx_strand_id
1 'polypeptide(L)'
;MDVIYFLDSLNELRFEEEGKVLRKGRRSRSYYYENLSMIPDERRYPIINVISDRKIGTLGDEFMALRARVGLNFIVRGRVWRIVQIEEETGTVYVVPSEDPLAAIPGWDGEMLPVPFDLAQETGRMREEIGRALRETGKAEVAAEKLAKKLATDKVALFDAVREVEEQLKEGAPLPTHNHILIEAFDKYLIVHACFGEIVNRTLGGVFDSILSDREIIIGWWNDGYRLLIETSRNLVQKEVEKMSSILFSLTDEEVKKAFDDYLEARFPFSYKMKFVAERFGALPRGKTMGPERQGQLPGQFRGTPIFDETLREAMLEKVDVEKAKEIMRSVKDGKIRVSTVYRSEKPTPLAYHILAKYSEVSELMAPERVLLSNIDKMKLAIEARTATLMCMSCGEWIDEKKIKSLSEQPSCEKCKSKLLALLYLGQDATHLREVLRRRREGKELADEELKELTEARRTADLVLSYGKKAIIALEVKGVGPQTASRILGKMHPREDEFYMDLLKAKIQFLRTREYWENKEKD
;
A
#
# COMPACT_ATOMS: atom_id res chain seq x y z
N MET A 1 32.80 28.45 10.72
CA MET A 1 33.15 28.33 12.15
C MET A 1 31.93 27.97 13.00
N ASP A 2 30.76 27.89 12.39
CA ASP A 2 29.47 27.80 13.08
C ASP A 2 29.30 26.48 13.83
N VAL A 3 29.86 25.37 13.32
CA VAL A 3 29.86 24.07 14.03
C VAL A 3 30.66 24.14 15.33
N ILE A 4 31.82 24.82 15.34
CA ILE A 4 32.69 24.89 16.52
C ILE A 4 32.00 25.71 17.62
N TYR A 5 31.47 26.89 17.26
CA TYR A 5 30.71 27.73 18.19
C TYR A 5 29.43 27.04 18.68
N PHE A 6 28.75 26.31 17.79
CA PHE A 6 27.56 25.55 18.15
C PHE A 6 27.88 24.45 19.17
N LEU A 7 28.92 23.64 18.94
CA LEU A 7 29.32 22.59 19.89
C LEU A 7 29.90 23.16 21.21
N ASP A 8 30.53 24.34 21.17
CA ASP A 8 30.92 25.06 22.38
C ASP A 8 29.70 25.52 23.20
N SER A 9 28.65 26.02 22.53
CA SER A 9 27.39 26.39 23.19
C SER A 9 26.70 25.20 23.89
N LEU A 10 26.88 23.98 23.35
CA LEU A 10 26.37 22.74 23.94
C LEU A 10 27.26 22.18 25.06
N ASN A 11 28.42 22.79 25.30
CA ASN A 11 29.48 22.31 26.20
C ASN A 11 30.10 20.95 25.79
N GLU A 12 29.98 20.59 24.51
CA GLU A 12 30.54 19.37 23.93
C GLU A 12 32.00 19.53 23.54
N LEU A 13 32.44 20.77 23.28
CA LEU A 13 33.84 21.16 23.24
C LEU A 13 33.99 22.55 23.87
N ARG A 14 35.21 23.05 24.05
CA ARG A 14 35.48 24.46 24.39
C ARG A 14 36.40 25.09 23.36
N PHE A 15 36.01 26.23 22.80
CA PHE A 15 36.86 26.96 21.86
C PHE A 15 37.42 28.23 22.49
N GLU A 16 38.74 28.35 22.49
CA GLU A 16 39.44 29.53 23.00
C GLU A 16 39.87 30.39 21.81
N GLU A 17 39.19 31.53 21.59
CA GLU A 17 39.35 32.36 20.39
C GLU A 17 40.76 32.95 20.25
N GLU A 18 41.34 33.44 21.34
CA GLU A 18 42.66 34.11 21.35
C GLU A 18 43.81 33.16 20.95
N GLY A 19 43.64 31.85 21.16
CA GLY A 19 44.64 30.83 20.82
C GLY A 19 44.24 29.88 19.69
N LYS A 20 42.99 29.94 19.20
CA LYS A 20 42.36 28.95 18.31
C LYS A 20 42.51 27.50 18.81
N VAL A 21 42.45 27.30 20.13
CA VAL A 21 42.65 25.99 20.75
C VAL A 21 41.30 25.35 21.07
N LEU A 22 41.13 24.08 20.70
CA LEU A 22 39.99 23.26 21.10
C LEU A 22 40.35 22.51 22.40
N ARG A 23 39.54 22.70 23.45
CA ARG A 23 39.67 22.01 24.73
C ARG A 23 38.47 21.08 24.95
N LYS A 24 38.65 20.11 25.84
CA LYS A 24 37.58 19.22 26.28
C LYS A 24 36.59 20.00 27.15
N GLY A 25 35.33 20.03 26.73
CA GLY A 25 34.21 20.45 27.56
C GLY A 25 33.82 19.37 28.58
N ARG A 26 32.81 19.68 29.40
CA ARG A 26 32.33 18.78 30.46
C ARG A 26 31.70 17.51 29.89
N ARG A 27 31.05 17.60 28.72
CA ARG A 27 30.30 16.50 28.09
C ARG A 27 31.07 15.77 26.98
N SER A 28 32.23 16.29 26.57
CA SER A 28 33.02 15.76 25.45
C SER A 28 33.29 14.25 25.49
N ARG A 29 33.55 13.69 26.68
CA ARG A 29 33.78 12.23 26.81
C ARG A 29 32.50 11.43 26.57
N SER A 30 31.38 11.86 27.15
CA SER A 30 30.06 11.21 26.94
C SER A 30 29.69 11.28 25.47
N TYR A 31 29.79 12.48 24.88
CA TYR A 31 29.48 12.72 23.48
C TYR A 31 30.32 11.87 22.52
N TYR A 32 31.62 11.71 22.79
CA TYR A 32 32.49 10.85 21.99
C TYR A 32 32.05 9.38 22.04
N TYR A 33 31.77 8.85 23.23
CA TYR A 33 31.38 7.44 23.38
C TYR A 33 29.96 7.15 22.88
N GLU A 34 29.03 8.09 23.04
CA GLU A 34 27.66 7.97 22.51
C GLU A 34 27.62 8.06 20.98
N ASN A 35 28.56 8.78 20.35
CA ASN A 35 28.60 8.98 18.89
C ASN A 35 29.70 8.21 18.15
N LEU A 36 30.17 7.07 18.70
CA LEU A 36 31.14 6.20 18.01
C LEU A 36 30.61 5.58 16.72
N SER A 37 29.30 5.44 16.59
CA SER A 37 28.63 4.89 15.40
C SER A 37 27.83 5.96 14.67
N MET A 38 27.91 5.95 13.34
CA MET A 38 27.06 6.79 12.47
C MET A 38 25.69 6.16 12.18
N ILE A 39 25.46 4.92 12.64
CA ILE A 39 24.15 4.24 12.48
C ILE A 39 23.15 4.90 13.44
N PRO A 40 21.99 5.37 12.95
CA PRO A 40 20.98 6.01 13.77
C PRO A 40 20.26 5.01 14.68
N ASP A 41 19.92 5.45 15.89
CA ASP A 41 19.08 4.67 16.82
C ASP A 41 17.59 4.88 16.47
N GLU A 42 17.03 3.96 15.70
CA GLU A 42 15.63 4.01 15.29
C GLU A 42 14.67 3.46 16.34
N ARG A 43 13.50 4.12 16.51
CA ARG A 43 12.37 3.53 17.23
C ARG A 43 11.85 2.33 16.47
N ARG A 44 11.61 1.24 17.20
CA ARG A 44 10.97 0.03 16.69
C ARG A 44 9.47 0.06 17.03
N TYR A 45 8.62 0.10 16.03
CA TYR A 45 7.16 0.19 16.16
C TYR A 45 6.57 -1.22 16.14
N PRO A 46 5.94 -1.72 17.21
CA PRO A 46 5.43 -3.09 17.25
C PRO A 46 4.32 -3.30 16.20
N ILE A 47 4.41 -4.41 15.48
CA ILE A 47 3.38 -4.85 14.54
C ILE A 47 2.49 -5.87 15.24
N ILE A 48 1.20 -5.58 15.39
CA ILE A 48 0.23 -6.46 16.03
C ILE A 48 -0.74 -6.99 14.98
N ASN A 49 -0.88 -8.32 14.92
CA ASN A 49 -1.94 -8.94 14.14
C ASN A 49 -3.28 -8.69 14.82
N VAL A 50 -4.19 -7.95 14.19
CA VAL A 50 -5.54 -7.71 14.73
C VAL A 50 -6.35 -9.00 14.88
N ILE A 51 -6.02 -10.05 14.10
CA ILE A 51 -6.75 -11.32 14.14
C ILE A 51 -6.34 -12.17 15.34
N SER A 52 -5.08 -12.07 15.76
CA SER A 52 -4.52 -12.97 16.78
C SER A 52 -3.98 -12.26 18.02
N ASP A 53 -4.06 -10.93 18.08
CA ASP A 53 -3.47 -10.05 19.10
C ASP A 53 -2.01 -10.37 19.44
N ARG A 54 -1.28 -10.90 18.45
CA ARG A 54 0.12 -11.30 18.61
C ARG A 54 1.01 -10.31 17.90
N LYS A 55 2.12 -9.98 18.57
CA LYS A 55 3.22 -9.24 17.96
C LYS A 55 3.89 -10.11 16.88
N ILE A 56 3.83 -9.67 15.64
CA ILE A 56 4.44 -10.35 14.49
C ILE A 56 5.90 -9.91 14.32
N GLY A 57 6.17 -8.63 14.60
CA GLY A 57 7.47 -7.99 14.39
C GLY A 57 7.47 -6.55 14.87
N THR A 58 8.33 -5.73 14.26
CA THR A 58 8.44 -4.29 14.48
C THR A 58 8.66 -3.56 13.15
N LEU A 59 8.50 -2.25 13.08
CA LEU A 59 8.90 -1.44 11.91
C LEU A 59 9.94 -0.41 12.35
N GLY A 60 10.82 0.01 11.44
CA GLY A 60 11.77 1.11 11.68
C GLY A 60 11.12 2.49 11.57
N ASP A 61 11.82 3.51 12.08
CA ASP A 61 11.38 4.92 12.08
C ASP A 61 11.19 5.44 10.66
N GLU A 62 12.12 5.14 9.73
CA GLU A 62 12.06 5.63 8.35
C GLU A 62 10.82 5.07 7.62
N PHE A 63 10.55 3.77 7.76
CA PHE A 63 9.37 3.16 7.15
C PHE A 63 8.09 3.80 7.71
N MET A 64 8.04 4.03 9.01
CA MET A 64 6.88 4.67 9.65
C MET A 64 6.65 6.10 9.16
N ALA A 65 7.70 6.90 9.07
CA ALA A 65 7.59 8.29 8.62
C ALA A 65 7.23 8.38 7.12
N LEU A 66 7.99 7.66 6.27
CA LEU A 66 7.96 7.85 4.82
C LEU A 66 6.91 6.99 4.10
N ARG A 67 6.62 5.79 4.61
CA ARG A 67 5.85 4.79 3.86
C ARG A 67 4.59 4.33 4.59
N ALA A 68 4.62 4.15 5.90
CA ALA A 68 3.52 3.54 6.65
C ALA A 68 2.27 4.40 6.59
N ARG A 69 1.23 3.84 5.99
CA ARG A 69 -0.10 4.45 5.87
C ARG A 69 -1.14 3.35 6.01
N VAL A 70 -2.33 3.69 6.48
CA VAL A 70 -3.46 2.76 6.47
C VAL A 70 -3.72 2.31 5.03
N GLY A 71 -3.90 1.01 4.83
CA GLY A 71 -4.07 0.39 3.52
C GLY A 71 -2.80 -0.16 2.88
N LEU A 72 -1.60 0.25 3.31
CA LEU A 72 -0.34 -0.22 2.73
C LEU A 72 -0.10 -1.71 3.01
N ASN A 73 0.22 -2.47 1.96
CA ASN A 73 0.70 -3.85 2.07
C ASN A 73 2.22 -3.89 2.22
N PHE A 74 2.72 -4.67 3.18
CA PHE A 74 4.14 -4.84 3.41
C PHE A 74 4.52 -6.26 3.87
N ILE A 75 5.75 -6.70 3.61
CA ILE A 75 6.18 -8.10 3.85
C ILE A 75 6.94 -8.25 5.17
N VAL A 76 6.40 -9.02 6.13
CA VAL A 76 7.13 -9.38 7.37
C VAL A 76 7.15 -10.87 7.57
N ARG A 77 8.34 -11.42 7.82
CA ARG A 77 8.59 -12.87 7.99
C ARG A 77 8.05 -13.69 6.82
N GLY A 78 8.24 -13.19 5.59
CA GLY A 78 7.81 -13.87 4.36
C GLY A 78 6.29 -13.89 4.13
N ARG A 79 5.52 -13.13 4.92
CA ARG A 79 4.06 -12.98 4.75
C ARG A 79 3.73 -11.52 4.51
N VAL A 80 2.72 -11.29 3.67
CA VAL A 80 2.24 -9.96 3.36
C VAL A 80 1.20 -9.55 4.42
N TRP A 81 1.31 -8.32 4.90
CA TRP A 81 0.47 -7.73 5.93
C TRP A 81 -0.03 -6.37 5.43
N ARG A 82 -1.31 -6.09 5.64
CA ARG A 82 -1.92 -4.80 5.34
C ARG A 82 -2.06 -4.00 6.62
N ILE A 83 -1.56 -2.76 6.63
CA ILE A 83 -1.79 -1.82 7.73
C ILE A 83 -3.28 -1.47 7.76
N VAL A 84 -3.93 -1.71 8.90
CA VAL A 84 -5.33 -1.34 9.14
C VAL A 84 -5.41 -0.08 9.96
N GLN A 85 -4.51 0.08 10.92
CA GLN A 85 -4.49 1.25 11.79
C GLN A 85 -3.06 1.48 12.30
N ILE A 86 -2.73 2.75 12.52
CA ILE A 86 -1.49 3.17 13.18
C ILE A 86 -1.92 3.95 14.42
N GLU A 87 -1.57 3.45 15.60
CA GLU A 87 -1.85 4.12 16.87
C GLU A 87 -0.78 5.17 17.15
N GLU A 88 -1.18 6.44 17.21
CA GLU A 88 -0.24 7.57 17.27
C GLU A 88 0.53 7.67 18.59
N GLU A 89 -0.12 7.35 19.72
CA GLU A 89 0.50 7.47 21.05
C GLU A 89 1.56 6.38 21.30
N THR A 90 1.19 5.13 21.06
CA THR A 90 2.05 3.97 21.33
C THR A 90 3.01 3.69 20.16
N GLY A 91 2.68 4.14 18.95
CA GLY A 91 3.34 3.74 17.72
C GLY A 91 3.06 2.28 17.34
N THR A 92 1.94 1.72 17.78
CA THR A 92 1.58 0.34 17.44
C THR A 92 0.93 0.29 16.07
N VAL A 93 1.41 -0.62 15.21
CA VAL A 93 0.86 -0.82 13.87
C VAL A 93 0.02 -2.08 13.86
N TYR A 94 -1.29 -1.87 13.69
CA TYR A 94 -2.27 -2.94 13.62
C TYR A 94 -2.41 -3.40 12.18
N VAL A 95 -2.22 -4.69 11.97
CA VAL A 95 -2.20 -5.29 10.63
C VAL A 95 -3.11 -6.49 10.50
N VAL A 96 -3.53 -6.76 9.26
CA VAL A 96 -4.21 -7.99 8.87
C VAL A 96 -3.42 -8.70 7.77
N PRO A 97 -3.46 -10.04 7.69
CA PRO A 97 -2.85 -10.77 6.58
C PRO A 97 -3.38 -10.26 5.24
N SER A 98 -2.48 -10.10 4.28
CA SER A 98 -2.79 -9.74 2.89
C SER A 98 -2.00 -10.67 1.96
N GLU A 99 -2.32 -10.66 0.67
CA GLU A 99 -1.71 -11.55 -0.34
C GLU A 99 -1.18 -10.76 -1.56
N ASP A 100 -0.99 -9.46 -1.40
CA ASP A 100 -0.48 -8.58 -2.44
C ASP A 100 1.01 -8.91 -2.75
N PRO A 101 1.32 -9.42 -3.96
CA PRO A 101 2.69 -9.79 -4.35
C PRO A 101 3.60 -8.56 -4.56
N LEU A 102 3.04 -7.36 -4.66
CA LEU A 102 3.77 -6.08 -4.81
C LEU A 102 3.95 -5.35 -3.47
N ALA A 103 3.69 -6.04 -2.36
CA ALA A 103 3.83 -5.50 -1.03
C ALA A 103 5.23 -4.92 -0.80
N ALA A 104 5.26 -3.74 -0.17
CA ALA A 104 6.50 -3.08 0.17
C ALA A 104 7.31 -3.98 1.12
N ILE A 105 8.58 -4.23 0.83
CA ILE A 105 9.45 -4.84 1.84
C ILE A 105 9.70 -3.75 2.89
N PRO A 106 9.28 -3.94 4.15
CA PRO A 106 9.63 -3.02 5.22
C PRO A 106 11.15 -3.06 5.38
N GLY A 107 11.77 -1.90 5.43
CA GLY A 107 13.19 -1.81 5.75
C GLY A 107 13.40 -2.40 7.14
N TRP A 108 14.12 -3.51 7.20
CA TRP A 108 14.69 -4.05 8.43
C TRP A 108 16.19 -4.08 8.23
N ASP A 109 16.90 -3.22 8.97
CA ASP A 109 18.35 -3.03 8.96
C ASP A 109 18.96 -2.96 7.56
N GLY A 110 18.79 -1.80 6.93
CA GLY A 110 19.35 -1.47 5.64
C GLY A 110 18.32 -0.75 4.80
N GLU A 111 18.60 0.50 4.46
CA GLU A 111 17.85 1.26 3.47
C GLU A 111 17.58 0.38 2.25
N MET A 112 16.31 0.20 1.83
CA MET A 112 16.09 -0.30 0.48
C MET A 112 16.63 0.77 -0.46
N LEU A 113 17.72 0.44 -1.16
CA LEU A 113 18.31 1.33 -2.14
C LEU A 113 17.21 1.76 -3.12
N PRO A 114 17.00 3.07 -3.31
CA PRO A 114 16.01 3.56 -4.26
C PRO A 114 16.37 3.02 -5.65
N VAL A 115 15.35 2.73 -6.47
CA VAL A 115 15.57 2.36 -7.88
C VAL A 115 16.39 3.47 -8.55
N PRO A 116 17.63 3.20 -9.01
CA PRO A 116 18.47 4.21 -9.63
C PRO A 116 17.94 4.65 -10.99
N PHE A 117 18.35 5.85 -11.43
CA PHE A 117 17.98 6.40 -12.73
C PHE A 117 18.32 5.46 -13.90
N ASP A 118 19.55 4.93 -13.94
CA ASP A 118 20.01 4.08 -15.04
C ASP A 118 19.20 2.78 -15.14
N LEU A 119 18.87 2.16 -14.00
CA LEU A 119 18.05 0.95 -13.96
C LEU A 119 16.62 1.23 -14.44
N ALA A 120 16.06 2.38 -14.05
CA ALA A 120 14.74 2.79 -14.50
C ALA A 120 14.72 3.06 -16.02
N GLN A 121 15.77 3.68 -16.55
CA GLN A 121 15.96 3.92 -17.98
C GLN A 121 16.08 2.62 -18.77
N GLU A 122 16.88 1.65 -18.31
CA GLU A 122 17.01 0.34 -18.95
C GLU A 122 15.69 -0.44 -18.95
N THR A 123 14.92 -0.35 -17.86
CA THR A 123 13.56 -0.91 -17.82
C THR A 123 12.65 -0.25 -18.86
N GLY A 124 12.74 1.08 -19.01
CA GLY A 124 12.03 1.83 -20.04
C GLY A 124 12.44 1.45 -21.47
N ARG A 125 13.72 1.12 -21.71
CA ARG A 125 14.22 0.61 -23.00
C ARG A 125 13.71 -0.80 -23.28
N MET A 126 13.74 -1.68 -22.28
CA MET A 126 13.19 -3.03 -22.40
C MET A 126 11.69 -2.99 -22.74
N ARG A 127 10.94 -2.06 -22.13
CA ARG A 127 9.53 -1.86 -22.48
C ARG A 127 9.33 -1.43 -23.93
N GLU A 128 10.21 -0.57 -24.45
CA GLU A 128 10.19 -0.20 -25.87
C GLU A 128 10.50 -1.38 -26.79
N GLU A 129 11.49 -2.21 -26.44
CA GLU A 129 11.80 -3.43 -27.19
C GLU A 129 10.61 -4.40 -27.23
N ILE A 130 9.93 -4.59 -26.10
CA ILE A 130 8.70 -5.37 -26.01
C ILE A 130 7.63 -4.78 -26.93
N GLY A 131 7.40 -3.47 -26.86
CA GLY A 131 6.43 -2.78 -27.72
C GLY A 131 6.74 -2.93 -29.21
N ARG A 132 8.02 -2.90 -29.60
CA ARG A 132 8.45 -3.15 -30.98
C ARG A 132 8.19 -4.58 -31.41
N ALA A 133 8.58 -5.55 -30.59
CA ALA A 133 8.36 -6.97 -30.86
C ALA A 133 6.87 -7.28 -31.03
N LEU A 134 6.00 -6.70 -30.19
CA LEU A 134 4.55 -6.87 -30.29
C LEU A 134 3.96 -6.28 -31.57
N ARG A 135 4.46 -5.13 -32.04
CA ARG A 135 4.02 -4.55 -33.34
C ARG A 135 4.46 -5.39 -34.53
N GLU A 136 5.59 -6.08 -34.44
CA GLU A 136 6.09 -6.97 -35.49
C GLU A 136 5.37 -8.32 -35.51
N THR A 137 5.10 -8.92 -34.35
CA THR A 137 4.56 -10.29 -34.25
C THR A 137 3.05 -10.34 -34.12
N GLY A 138 2.40 -9.27 -33.64
CA GLY A 138 0.95 -9.19 -33.40
C GLY A 138 0.42 -10.08 -32.27
N LYS A 139 1.26 -10.90 -31.62
CA LYS A 139 0.88 -11.81 -30.53
C LYS A 139 1.91 -11.83 -29.41
N ALA A 140 1.46 -11.67 -28.17
CA ALA A 140 2.29 -11.72 -26.97
C ALA A 140 3.16 -12.99 -26.86
N GLU A 141 2.61 -14.16 -27.18
CA GLU A 141 3.33 -15.44 -27.08
C GLU A 141 4.58 -15.49 -27.96
N VAL A 142 4.44 -15.01 -29.19
CA VAL A 142 5.51 -14.99 -30.21
C VAL A 142 6.53 -13.90 -29.88
N ALA A 143 6.07 -12.74 -29.40
CA ALA A 143 6.95 -11.68 -28.92
C ALA A 143 7.80 -12.14 -27.72
N ALA A 144 7.17 -12.80 -26.74
CA ALA A 144 7.85 -13.33 -25.56
C ALA A 144 8.90 -14.39 -25.95
N GLU A 145 8.60 -15.29 -26.89
CA GLU A 145 9.55 -16.31 -27.34
C GLU A 145 10.76 -15.70 -28.08
N LYS A 146 10.52 -14.69 -28.94
CA LYS A 146 11.58 -13.95 -29.63
C LYS A 146 12.51 -13.23 -28.64
N LEU A 147 11.93 -12.56 -27.64
CA LEU A 147 12.68 -11.84 -26.61
C LEU A 147 13.41 -12.80 -25.67
N ALA A 148 12.80 -13.92 -25.28
CA ALA A 148 13.40 -14.96 -24.45
C ALA A 148 14.68 -15.52 -25.09
N LYS A 149 14.64 -15.79 -26.40
CA LYS A 149 15.81 -16.22 -27.18
C LYS A 149 16.91 -15.16 -27.22
N LYS A 150 16.55 -13.89 -27.39
CA LYS A 150 17.51 -12.77 -27.41
C LYS A 150 18.18 -12.55 -26.04
N LEU A 151 17.42 -12.68 -24.96
CA LEU A 151 17.86 -12.40 -23.59
C LEU A 151 18.40 -13.64 -22.85
N ALA A 152 18.44 -14.81 -23.51
CA ALA A 152 18.82 -16.08 -22.91
C ALA A 152 18.05 -16.37 -21.60
N THR A 153 16.74 -16.13 -21.60
CA THR A 153 15.86 -16.30 -20.43
C THR A 153 14.64 -17.18 -20.75
N ASP A 154 13.87 -17.53 -19.73
CA ASP A 154 12.64 -18.31 -19.89
C ASP A 154 11.49 -17.43 -20.42
N LYS A 155 10.72 -17.98 -21.38
CA LYS A 155 9.48 -17.38 -21.88
C LYS A 155 8.52 -17.06 -20.74
N VAL A 156 8.40 -17.94 -19.74
CA VAL A 156 7.46 -17.76 -18.62
C VAL A 156 7.75 -16.47 -17.85
N ALA A 157 9.03 -16.14 -17.64
CA ALA A 157 9.44 -14.95 -16.92
C ALA A 157 9.09 -13.65 -17.67
N LEU A 158 9.13 -13.66 -19.00
CA LEU A 158 8.82 -12.50 -19.84
C LEU A 158 7.35 -12.39 -20.21
N PHE A 159 6.61 -13.50 -20.16
CA PHE A 159 5.25 -13.56 -20.69
C PHE A 159 4.32 -12.55 -20.03
N ASP A 160 4.39 -12.41 -18.70
CA ASP A 160 3.55 -11.46 -17.97
C ASP A 160 3.87 -10.00 -18.32
N ALA A 161 5.15 -9.65 -18.43
CA ALA A 161 5.57 -8.31 -18.82
C ALA A 161 5.18 -7.98 -20.27
N VAL A 162 5.34 -8.93 -21.19
CA VAL A 162 4.93 -8.78 -22.60
C VAL A 162 3.43 -8.62 -22.72
N ARG A 163 2.66 -9.41 -21.97
CA ARG A 163 1.20 -9.33 -21.95
C ARG A 163 0.70 -7.99 -21.40
N GLU A 164 1.31 -7.46 -20.34
CA GLU A 164 0.97 -6.15 -19.81
C GLU A 164 1.19 -5.02 -20.84
N VAL A 165 2.30 -5.06 -21.58
CA VAL A 165 2.54 -4.10 -22.66
C VAL A 165 1.55 -4.31 -23.81
N GLU A 166 1.18 -5.54 -24.13
CA GLU A 166 0.15 -5.84 -25.13
C GLU A 166 -1.22 -5.26 -24.73
N GLU A 167 -1.62 -5.40 -23.46
CA GLU A 167 -2.84 -4.80 -22.90
C GLU A 167 -2.81 -3.27 -23.05
N GLN A 168 -1.71 -2.62 -22.67
CA GLN A 168 -1.53 -1.16 -22.81
C GLN A 168 -1.72 -0.71 -24.27
N LEU A 169 -1.10 -1.42 -25.22
CA LEU A 169 -1.17 -1.10 -26.65
C LEU A 169 -2.58 -1.33 -27.23
N LYS A 170 -3.28 -2.39 -26.81
CA LYS A 170 -4.66 -2.69 -27.22
C LYS A 170 -5.64 -1.61 -26.77
N GLU A 171 -5.40 -0.97 -25.62
CA GLU A 171 -6.22 0.14 -25.14
C GLU A 171 -5.94 1.49 -25.85
N GLY A 172 -5.05 1.50 -26.85
CA GLY A 172 -4.66 2.71 -27.58
C GLY A 172 -3.89 3.73 -26.75
N ALA A 173 -3.41 3.34 -25.55
CA ALA A 173 -2.62 4.22 -24.71
C ALA A 173 -1.17 4.31 -25.24
N PRO A 174 -0.54 5.49 -25.22
CA PRO A 174 0.87 5.60 -25.51
C PRO A 174 1.69 4.79 -24.48
N LEU A 175 2.80 4.21 -24.94
CA LEU A 175 3.67 3.39 -24.10
C LEU A 175 4.75 4.28 -23.46
N PRO A 176 4.78 4.44 -22.11
CA PRO A 176 5.85 5.18 -21.45
C PRO A 176 7.16 4.40 -21.51
N THR A 177 8.24 5.04 -21.94
CA THR A 177 9.56 4.43 -22.13
C THR A 177 10.64 5.33 -21.54
N HIS A 178 11.91 5.00 -21.77
CA HIS A 178 13.06 5.80 -21.35
C HIS A 178 13.04 7.25 -21.91
N ASN A 179 12.43 7.46 -23.07
CA ASN A 179 12.34 8.74 -23.78
C ASN A 179 10.89 9.19 -24.05
N HIS A 180 9.91 8.61 -23.35
CA HIS A 180 8.50 8.95 -23.51
C HIS A 180 7.80 8.96 -22.16
N ILE A 181 7.41 10.15 -21.73
CA ILE A 181 6.61 10.38 -20.54
C ILE A 181 5.13 10.31 -20.94
N LEU A 182 4.34 9.60 -20.14
CA LEU A 182 2.88 9.59 -20.26
C LEU A 182 2.27 10.24 -19.03
N ILE A 183 1.45 11.27 -19.23
CA ILE A 183 0.62 11.87 -18.20
C ILE A 183 -0.78 11.30 -18.36
N GLU A 184 -1.24 10.53 -17.38
CA GLU A 184 -2.54 9.89 -17.37
C GLU A 184 -3.40 10.51 -16.28
N ALA A 185 -4.62 10.91 -16.59
CA ALA A 185 -5.60 11.32 -15.60
C ALA A 185 -6.71 10.28 -15.49
N PHE A 186 -6.97 9.84 -14.27
CA PHE A 186 -8.02 8.89 -13.92
C PHE A 186 -8.64 9.27 -12.58
N ASP A 187 -9.96 9.47 -12.56
CA ASP A 187 -10.69 9.92 -11.37
C ASP A 187 -10.07 11.20 -10.76
N LYS A 188 -9.76 11.21 -9.45
CA LYS A 188 -9.06 12.29 -8.76
C LYS A 188 -7.53 12.14 -8.78
N TYR A 189 -6.99 11.34 -9.69
CA TYR A 189 -5.56 11.05 -9.74
C TYR A 189 -4.94 11.46 -11.08
N LEU A 190 -3.77 12.09 -10.98
CA LEU A 190 -2.88 12.39 -12.09
C LEU A 190 -1.62 11.52 -11.94
N ILE A 191 -1.42 10.59 -12.88
CA ILE A 191 -0.31 9.65 -12.92
C ILE A 191 0.70 10.10 -13.97
N VAL A 192 1.91 10.43 -13.56
CA VAL A 192 3.03 10.74 -14.45
C VAL A 192 3.92 9.51 -14.56
N HIS A 193 3.84 8.79 -15.68
CA HIS A 193 4.70 7.64 -15.97
C HIS A 193 6.05 8.14 -16.47
N ALA A 194 7.07 8.00 -15.64
CA ALA A 194 8.40 8.55 -15.81
C ALA A 194 9.47 7.54 -15.32
N CYS A 195 10.16 6.90 -16.26
CA CYS A 195 11.20 5.91 -16.01
C CYS A 195 12.54 6.56 -15.59
N PHE A 196 12.53 7.39 -14.53
CA PHE A 196 13.70 8.16 -14.07
C PHE A 196 14.23 7.73 -12.68
N GLY A 197 13.66 6.69 -12.06
CA GLY A 197 14.10 6.22 -10.75
C GLY A 197 13.49 7.04 -9.60
N GLU A 198 13.64 6.54 -8.38
CA GLU A 198 12.91 7.06 -7.22
C GLU A 198 13.40 8.45 -6.79
N ILE A 199 14.70 8.72 -6.84
CA ILE A 199 15.30 10.01 -6.41
C ILE A 199 14.86 11.15 -7.34
N VAL A 200 14.95 10.92 -8.65
CA VAL A 200 14.57 11.92 -9.66
C VAL A 200 13.06 12.12 -9.65
N ASN A 201 12.27 11.06 -9.59
CA ASN A 201 10.81 11.16 -9.48
C ASN A 201 10.38 11.87 -8.18
N ARG A 202 11.07 11.64 -7.05
CA ARG A 202 10.79 12.40 -5.82
C ARG A 202 11.07 13.89 -5.98
N THR A 203 12.16 14.23 -6.67
CA THR A 203 12.53 15.62 -6.94
C THR A 203 11.48 16.29 -7.82
N LEU A 204 11.07 15.63 -8.91
CA LEU A 204 9.99 16.09 -9.79
C LEU A 204 8.67 16.23 -9.03
N GLY A 205 8.36 15.31 -8.11
CA GLY A 205 7.16 15.39 -7.27
C GLY A 205 7.15 16.63 -6.38
N GLY A 206 8.28 16.98 -5.77
CA GLY A 206 8.42 18.23 -5.01
C GLY A 206 8.21 19.48 -5.87
N VAL A 207 8.80 19.51 -7.07
CA VAL A 207 8.61 20.60 -8.04
C VAL A 207 7.14 20.72 -8.47
N PHE A 208 6.52 19.60 -8.85
CA PHE A 208 5.13 19.56 -9.29
C PHE A 208 4.18 19.97 -8.17
N ASP A 209 4.51 19.63 -6.94
CA ASP A 209 3.70 20.02 -5.81
C ASP A 209 3.65 21.52 -5.59
N SER A 210 4.79 22.21 -5.62
CA SER A 210 4.82 23.67 -5.52
C SER A 210 3.96 24.30 -6.63
N ILE A 211 4.14 23.86 -7.89
CA ILE A 211 3.44 24.41 -9.06
C ILE A 211 1.94 24.13 -9.05
N LEU A 212 1.54 22.95 -8.61
CA LEU A 212 0.13 22.55 -8.57
C LEU A 212 -0.58 23.08 -7.31
N SER A 213 0.16 23.33 -6.22
CA SER A 213 -0.37 23.96 -5.00
C SER A 213 -0.74 25.41 -5.25
N ASP A 214 0.08 26.15 -6.00
CA ASP A 214 -0.22 27.53 -6.44
C ASP A 214 -1.53 27.64 -7.24
N ARG A 215 -2.02 26.51 -7.77
CA ARG A 215 -3.25 26.40 -8.57
C ARG A 215 -4.39 25.70 -7.83
N GLU A 216 -4.20 25.35 -6.55
CA GLU A 216 -5.16 24.61 -5.72
C GLU A 216 -5.58 23.25 -6.33
N ILE A 217 -4.70 22.64 -7.14
CA ILE A 217 -4.99 21.38 -7.85
C ILE A 217 -4.64 20.16 -7.01
N ILE A 218 -3.59 20.24 -6.17
CA ILE A 218 -2.99 19.07 -5.49
C ILE A 218 -3.39 18.99 -4.01
N ILE A 219 -3.68 17.78 -3.54
CA ILE A 219 -3.83 17.46 -2.11
C ILE A 219 -2.56 16.77 -1.60
N GLY A 220 -2.02 15.84 -2.39
CA GLY A 220 -0.84 15.06 -2.03
C GLY A 220 -0.27 14.31 -3.22
N TRP A 221 0.91 13.74 -3.04
CA TRP A 221 1.56 12.95 -4.08
C TRP A 221 2.45 11.84 -3.50
N TRP A 222 2.70 10.84 -4.33
CA TRP A 222 3.56 9.70 -4.06
C TRP A 222 4.39 9.36 -5.28
N ASN A 223 5.45 8.59 -5.10
CA ASN A 223 6.25 8.12 -6.21
C ASN A 223 6.73 6.67 -6.04
N ASP A 224 7.10 6.08 -7.16
CA ASP A 224 7.96 4.90 -7.27
C ASP A 224 9.09 5.19 -8.28
N GLY A 225 9.88 4.17 -8.65
CA GLY A 225 10.98 4.32 -9.60
C GLY A 225 10.56 4.59 -11.05
N TYR A 226 9.28 4.46 -11.37
CA TYR A 226 8.74 4.49 -12.72
C TYR A 226 7.56 5.47 -12.90
N ARG A 227 6.98 5.98 -11.81
CA ARG A 227 5.73 6.75 -11.80
C ARG A 227 5.70 7.75 -10.64
N LEU A 228 4.99 8.85 -10.85
CA LEU A 228 4.47 9.72 -9.81
C LEU A 228 2.94 9.66 -9.81
N LEU A 229 2.34 9.57 -8.63
CA LEU A 229 0.90 9.63 -8.42
C LEU A 229 0.59 10.92 -7.67
N ILE A 230 -0.25 11.75 -8.26
CA ILE A 230 -0.69 13.02 -7.68
C ILE A 230 -2.19 12.91 -7.42
N GLU A 231 -2.61 13.10 -6.18
CA GLU A 231 -4.03 13.23 -5.82
C GLU A 231 -4.47 14.67 -5.98
N THR A 232 -5.52 14.87 -6.77
CA THR A 232 -6.06 16.18 -7.09
C THR A 232 -7.28 16.52 -6.23
N SER A 233 -7.49 17.80 -5.98
CA SER A 233 -8.62 18.34 -5.20
C SER A 233 -9.98 18.06 -5.84
N ARG A 234 -9.98 17.86 -7.16
CA ARG A 234 -11.14 17.52 -7.98
C ARG A 234 -10.73 16.71 -9.20
N ASN A 235 -11.70 16.06 -9.83
CA ASN A 235 -11.48 15.35 -11.08
C ASN A 235 -11.11 16.36 -12.18
N LEU A 236 -10.02 16.09 -12.89
CA LEU A 236 -9.53 16.93 -13.98
C LEU A 236 -10.35 16.70 -15.24
N VAL A 237 -10.67 17.76 -15.98
CA VAL A 237 -11.31 17.64 -17.30
C VAL A 237 -10.24 17.41 -18.38
N GLN A 238 -10.57 16.71 -19.47
CA GLN A 238 -9.63 16.43 -20.57
C GLN A 238 -8.79 17.65 -21.02
N LYS A 239 -9.43 18.83 -21.18
CA LYS A 239 -8.73 20.07 -21.56
C LYS A 239 -7.67 20.53 -20.54
N GLU A 240 -7.85 20.19 -19.26
CA GLU A 240 -6.89 20.49 -18.20
C GLU A 240 -5.72 19.51 -18.25
N VAL A 241 -6.00 18.23 -18.50
CA VAL A 241 -4.99 17.18 -18.63
C VAL A 241 -4.06 17.45 -19.81
N GLU A 242 -4.59 17.88 -20.94
CA GLU A 242 -3.79 18.28 -22.11
C GLU A 242 -2.81 19.42 -21.76
N LYS A 243 -3.26 20.38 -20.93
CA LYS A 243 -2.42 21.47 -20.42
C LYS A 243 -1.42 21.04 -19.35
N MET A 244 -1.58 19.88 -18.71
CA MET A 244 -0.62 19.42 -17.69
C MET A 244 0.76 19.17 -18.28
N SER A 245 0.85 18.75 -19.55
CA SER A 245 2.13 18.59 -20.25
C SER A 245 2.95 19.89 -20.26
N SER A 246 2.31 21.01 -20.59
CA SER A 246 3.00 22.30 -20.62
C SER A 246 3.25 22.85 -19.21
N ILE A 247 2.28 22.71 -18.30
CA ILE A 247 2.42 23.21 -16.92
C ILE A 247 3.58 22.53 -16.18
N LEU A 248 3.72 21.21 -16.32
CA LEU A 248 4.70 20.45 -15.55
C LEU A 248 6.09 20.39 -16.20
N PHE A 249 6.17 20.41 -17.54
CA PHE A 249 7.44 20.17 -18.25
C PHE A 249 7.96 21.37 -19.08
N SER A 250 7.30 22.54 -19.06
CA SER A 250 7.80 23.75 -19.76
C SER A 250 8.57 24.74 -18.88
N LEU A 251 9.10 24.26 -17.75
CA LEU A 251 9.79 25.09 -16.76
C LEU A 251 11.25 25.35 -17.17
N THR A 252 11.75 26.53 -16.82
CA THR A 252 13.16 26.91 -16.89
C THR A 252 13.96 26.33 -15.73
N ASP A 253 15.29 26.29 -15.87
CA ASP A 253 16.18 25.76 -14.83
C ASP A 253 16.05 26.55 -13.52
N GLU A 254 15.82 27.87 -13.61
CA GLU A 254 15.56 28.75 -12.47
C GLU A 254 14.20 28.46 -11.81
N GLU A 255 13.14 28.25 -12.60
CA GLU A 255 11.80 27.92 -12.09
C GLU A 255 11.79 26.55 -11.39
N VAL A 256 12.48 25.56 -11.95
CA VAL A 256 12.61 24.23 -11.32
C VAL A 256 13.28 24.34 -9.96
N LYS A 257 14.40 25.09 -9.89
CA LYS A 257 15.10 25.28 -8.62
C LYS A 257 14.22 26.01 -7.61
N LYS A 258 13.60 27.11 -8.02
CA LYS A 258 12.73 27.90 -7.15
C LYS A 258 11.56 27.08 -6.62
N ALA A 259 10.84 26.36 -7.49
CA ALA A 259 9.70 25.53 -7.08
C ALA A 259 10.12 24.43 -6.10
N PHE A 260 11.30 23.85 -6.28
CA PHE A 260 11.83 22.86 -5.35
C PHE A 260 12.22 23.47 -4.00
N ASP A 261 12.85 24.64 -4.01
CA ASP A 261 13.20 25.39 -2.79
C ASP A 261 11.93 25.81 -2.02
N ASP A 262 10.90 26.32 -2.71
CA ASP A 262 9.60 26.68 -2.14
C ASP A 262 8.91 25.46 -1.48
N TYR A 263 8.98 24.28 -2.12
CA TYR A 263 8.48 23.02 -1.56
C TYR A 263 9.22 22.62 -0.27
N LEU A 264 10.54 22.77 -0.24
CA LEU A 264 11.35 22.45 0.94
C LEU A 264 11.04 23.35 2.13
N GLU A 265 10.82 24.65 1.88
CA GLU A 265 10.45 25.60 2.93
C GLU A 265 9.05 25.32 3.48
N ALA A 266 8.10 24.99 2.61
CA ALA A 266 6.70 24.79 3.00
C ALA A 266 6.47 23.51 3.80
N ARG A 267 7.06 22.38 3.39
CA ARG A 267 6.71 21.06 3.95
C ARG A 267 7.86 20.32 4.63
N PHE A 268 9.09 20.85 4.56
CA PHE A 268 10.32 20.27 5.11
C PHE A 268 10.26 18.73 5.25
N PRO A 269 10.31 17.98 4.14
CA PRO A 269 9.97 16.54 4.11
C PRO A 269 10.98 15.63 4.83
N PHE A 270 11.99 16.21 5.46
CA PHE A 270 13.12 15.54 6.09
C PHE A 270 13.19 15.78 7.60
N SER A 271 12.08 16.19 8.23
CA SER A 271 11.99 16.42 9.68
C SER A 271 12.44 15.21 10.50
N TYR A 272 12.11 13.99 10.06
CA TYR A 272 12.53 12.75 10.72
C TYR A 272 14.07 12.59 10.73
N LYS A 273 14.78 13.00 9.66
CA LYS A 273 16.25 12.96 9.60
C LYS A 273 16.89 13.94 10.58
N MET A 274 16.24 15.07 10.82
CA MET A 274 16.76 16.11 11.69
C MET A 274 16.97 15.61 13.11
N LYS A 275 16.14 14.67 13.58
CA LYS A 275 16.33 13.99 14.86
C LYS A 275 17.71 13.32 14.93
N PHE A 276 18.04 12.50 13.93
CA PHE A 276 19.30 11.75 13.89
C PHE A 276 20.52 12.65 13.70
N VAL A 277 20.38 13.75 12.95
CA VAL A 277 21.42 14.79 12.86
C VAL A 277 21.61 15.46 14.22
N ALA A 278 20.53 15.88 14.89
CA ALA A 278 20.60 16.53 16.20
C ALA A 278 21.19 15.62 17.28
N GLU A 279 20.92 14.31 17.23
CA GLU A 279 21.56 13.30 18.07
C GLU A 279 23.07 13.21 17.82
N ARG A 280 23.49 13.20 16.54
CA ARG A 280 24.92 13.21 16.16
C ARG A 280 25.65 14.48 16.62
N PHE A 281 24.98 15.63 16.63
CA PHE A 281 25.52 16.89 17.15
C PHE A 281 25.46 17.01 18.69
N GLY A 282 24.83 16.06 19.39
CA GLY A 282 24.72 16.08 20.85
C GLY A 282 23.65 17.04 21.39
N ALA A 283 22.87 17.67 20.50
CA ALA A 283 21.75 18.53 20.87
C ALA A 283 20.57 17.71 21.42
N LEU A 284 20.42 16.46 20.97
CA LEU A 284 19.46 15.50 21.50
C LEU A 284 20.18 14.27 22.08
N PRO A 285 19.70 13.71 23.20
CA PRO A 285 20.22 12.46 23.73
C PRO A 285 19.85 11.29 22.81
N ARG A 286 20.82 10.41 22.52
CA ARG A 286 20.57 9.17 21.76
C ARG A 286 19.60 8.23 22.47
N GLY A 287 18.88 7.44 21.66
CA GLY A 287 18.00 6.36 22.15
C GLY A 287 16.67 6.83 22.76
N LYS A 288 16.37 8.14 22.76
CA LYS A 288 15.06 8.63 23.18
C LYS A 288 14.08 8.66 22.01
N THR A 289 12.94 8.01 22.22
CA THR A 289 11.83 8.06 21.27
C THR A 289 11.16 9.42 21.31
N MET A 290 10.86 9.96 20.13
CA MET A 290 10.19 11.24 19.98
C MET A 290 8.96 11.08 19.08
N GLY A 291 7.80 11.52 19.56
CA GLY A 291 6.54 11.43 18.82
C GLY A 291 6.51 12.33 17.58
N PRO A 292 5.60 12.07 16.62
CA PRO A 292 5.52 12.79 15.34
C PRO A 292 5.36 14.32 15.50
N GLU A 293 4.55 14.77 16.46
CA GLU A 293 4.33 16.20 16.71
C GLU A 293 5.62 16.95 17.10
N ARG A 294 6.41 16.36 18.00
CA ARG A 294 7.70 16.94 18.41
C ARG A 294 8.73 16.88 17.29
N GLN A 295 8.69 15.85 16.44
CA GLN A 295 9.54 15.79 15.23
C GLN A 295 9.18 16.92 14.26
N GLY A 296 7.89 17.22 14.09
CA GLY A 296 7.41 18.32 13.24
C GLY A 296 7.86 19.70 13.72
N GLN A 297 8.21 19.87 15.00
CA GLN A 297 8.70 21.14 15.57
C GLN A 297 10.21 21.33 15.40
N LEU A 298 10.99 20.27 15.16
CA LEU A 298 12.45 20.36 15.03
C LEU A 298 12.92 21.36 13.97
N PRO A 299 12.32 21.41 12.76
CA PRO A 299 12.77 22.34 11.72
C PRO A 299 12.65 23.81 12.15
N GLY A 300 11.63 24.14 12.96
CA GLY A 300 11.48 25.47 13.52
C GLY A 300 12.49 25.79 14.62
N GLN A 301 12.82 24.80 15.48
CA GLN A 301 13.75 24.99 16.61
C GLN A 301 15.20 25.08 16.18
N PHE A 302 15.61 24.30 15.19
CA PHE A 302 17.00 24.23 14.72
C PHE A 302 17.28 25.14 13.53
N ARG A 303 16.32 25.95 13.09
CA ARG A 303 16.51 26.89 11.97
C ARG A 303 17.68 27.84 12.24
N GLY A 304 18.59 27.98 11.27
CA GLY A 304 19.80 28.80 11.41
C GLY A 304 20.92 28.17 12.25
N THR A 305 20.79 26.88 12.59
CA THR A 305 21.87 26.12 13.25
C THR A 305 22.53 25.15 12.28
N PRO A 306 23.78 24.71 12.55
CA PRO A 306 24.46 23.72 11.72
C PRO A 306 23.71 22.38 11.60
N ILE A 307 22.84 22.04 12.55
CA ILE A 307 21.98 20.85 12.47
C ILE A 307 21.02 20.95 11.29
N PHE A 308 20.44 22.13 11.08
CA PHE A 308 19.52 22.35 9.96
C PHE A 308 20.25 22.26 8.63
N ASP A 309 21.41 22.91 8.52
CA ASP A 309 22.22 22.92 7.31
C ASP A 309 22.74 21.51 6.97
N GLU A 310 23.18 20.75 7.97
CA GLU A 310 23.58 19.35 7.81
C GLU A 310 22.41 18.48 7.35
N THR A 311 21.24 18.63 7.99
CA THR A 311 20.04 17.85 7.64
C THR A 311 19.67 18.09 6.18
N LEU A 312 19.69 19.35 5.75
CA LEU A 312 19.39 19.72 4.38
C LEU A 312 20.44 19.15 3.43
N ARG A 313 21.73 19.29 3.74
CA ARG A 313 22.82 18.76 2.90
C ARG A 313 22.72 17.25 2.72
N GLU A 314 22.51 16.49 3.79
CA GLU A 314 22.41 15.03 3.74
C GLU A 314 21.15 14.59 2.97
N ALA A 315 20.00 15.23 3.23
CA ALA A 315 18.77 14.91 2.53
C ALA A 315 18.85 15.21 1.02
N MET A 316 19.49 16.34 0.66
CA MET A 316 19.74 16.71 -0.72
C MET A 316 20.66 15.71 -1.43
N LEU A 317 21.69 15.22 -0.73
CA LEU A 317 22.64 14.28 -1.32
C LEU A 317 22.02 12.90 -1.57
N GLU A 318 21.21 12.40 -0.63
CA GLU A 318 20.74 11.02 -0.68
C GLU A 318 19.39 10.84 -1.37
N LYS A 319 18.51 11.85 -1.31
CA LYS A 319 17.10 11.68 -1.68
C LYS A 319 16.65 12.65 -2.77
N VAL A 320 17.53 13.52 -3.28
CA VAL A 320 17.18 14.57 -4.26
C VAL A 320 18.20 14.63 -5.40
N ASP A 321 17.75 14.88 -6.62
CA ASP A 321 18.61 15.16 -7.78
C ASP A 321 17.99 16.26 -8.66
N VAL A 322 18.23 17.52 -8.27
CA VAL A 322 17.70 18.71 -8.97
C VAL A 322 18.35 18.90 -10.33
N GLU A 323 19.64 18.58 -10.46
CA GLU A 323 20.37 18.76 -11.72
C GLU A 323 19.86 17.80 -12.80
N LYS A 324 19.56 16.55 -12.45
CA LYS A 324 18.91 15.61 -13.36
C LYS A 324 17.49 16.04 -13.72
N ALA A 325 16.72 16.58 -12.76
CA ALA A 325 15.40 17.12 -13.03
C ALA A 325 15.45 18.26 -14.07
N LYS A 326 16.41 19.20 -13.95
CA LYS A 326 16.65 20.25 -14.95
C LYS A 326 17.06 19.68 -16.32
N GLU A 327 17.92 18.67 -16.34
CA GLU A 327 18.33 17.99 -17.58
C GLU A 327 17.12 17.35 -18.30
N ILE A 328 16.20 16.75 -17.54
CA ILE A 328 14.96 16.18 -18.08
C ILE A 328 14.06 17.28 -18.66
N MET A 329 13.86 18.40 -17.96
CA MET A 329 13.08 19.54 -18.49
C MET A 329 13.66 20.07 -19.80
N ARG A 330 14.99 20.24 -19.86
CA ARG A 330 15.70 20.62 -21.09
C ARG A 330 15.53 19.59 -22.20
N SER A 331 15.61 18.30 -21.87
CA SER A 331 15.44 17.21 -22.84
C SER A 331 14.01 17.12 -23.38
N VAL A 332 13.00 17.49 -22.59
CA VAL A 332 11.61 17.62 -23.06
C VAL A 332 11.48 18.82 -23.99
N LYS A 333 12.06 19.97 -23.63
CA LYS A 333 12.05 21.20 -24.45
C LYS A 333 12.78 21.02 -25.79
N ASP A 334 13.88 20.28 -25.80
CA ASP A 334 14.65 19.90 -27.00
C ASP A 334 13.91 18.86 -27.88
N GLY A 335 12.81 18.27 -27.40
CA GLY A 335 12.07 17.21 -28.09
C GLY A 335 12.73 15.83 -28.06
N LYS A 336 13.80 15.64 -27.26
CA LYS A 336 14.45 14.33 -27.04
C LYS A 336 13.55 13.38 -26.25
N ILE A 337 12.83 13.92 -25.26
CA ILE A 337 11.83 13.21 -24.48
C ILE A 337 10.46 13.69 -24.92
N ARG A 338 9.61 12.77 -25.38
CA ARG A 338 8.23 13.07 -25.75
C ARG A 338 7.34 13.04 -24.52
N VAL A 339 6.33 13.91 -24.46
CA VAL A 339 5.30 13.90 -23.41
C VAL A 339 3.95 13.72 -24.08
N SER A 340 3.21 12.68 -23.69
CA SER A 340 1.84 12.44 -24.15
C SER A 340 0.86 12.50 -22.98
N THR A 341 -0.40 12.80 -23.27
CA THR A 341 -1.46 12.91 -22.28
C THR A 341 -2.61 11.97 -22.62
N VAL A 342 -3.17 11.29 -21.62
CA VAL A 342 -4.36 10.44 -21.76
C VAL A 342 -5.34 10.73 -20.64
N TYR A 343 -6.61 10.90 -21.00
CA TYR A 343 -7.71 11.00 -20.04
C TYR A 343 -8.50 9.69 -20.05
N ARG A 344 -8.77 9.13 -18.86
CA ARG A 344 -9.56 7.90 -18.67
C ARG A 344 -10.72 8.15 -17.72
N SER A 345 -11.93 7.80 -18.15
CA SER A 345 -13.15 7.94 -17.35
C SER A 345 -13.55 6.66 -16.61
N GLU A 346 -13.30 5.48 -17.19
CA GLU A 346 -13.81 4.20 -16.67
C GLU A 346 -12.76 3.37 -15.93
N LYS A 347 -11.58 3.18 -16.54
CA LYS A 347 -10.49 2.38 -15.98
C LYS A 347 -9.12 3.02 -16.21
N PRO A 348 -8.18 2.90 -15.26
CA PRO A 348 -6.80 3.32 -15.48
C PRO A 348 -6.11 2.37 -16.46
N THR A 349 -5.01 2.81 -17.06
CA THR A 349 -4.19 1.94 -17.90
C THR A 349 -3.56 0.81 -17.06
N PRO A 350 -3.26 -0.36 -17.66
CA PRO A 350 -2.60 -1.46 -16.96
C PRO A 350 -1.34 -1.03 -16.22
N LEU A 351 -0.56 -0.11 -16.80
CA LEU A 351 0.63 0.41 -16.14
C LEU A 351 0.31 1.32 -14.95
N ALA A 352 -0.78 2.09 -14.97
CA ALA A 352 -1.14 3.00 -13.87
C ALA A 352 -1.70 2.25 -12.66
N TYR A 353 -2.29 1.07 -12.89
CA TYR A 353 -2.84 0.25 -11.82
C TYR A 353 -1.85 -0.03 -10.68
N HIS A 354 -0.56 -0.23 -10.97
CA HIS A 354 0.43 -0.56 -9.94
C HIS A 354 0.60 0.52 -8.87
N ILE A 355 0.70 1.78 -9.28
CA ILE A 355 0.89 2.88 -8.33
C ILE A 355 -0.43 3.23 -7.62
N LEU A 356 -1.56 3.09 -8.33
CA LEU A 356 -2.90 3.25 -7.75
C LEU A 356 -3.18 2.17 -6.70
N ALA A 357 -2.94 0.90 -7.00
CA ALA A 357 -3.16 -0.20 -6.05
C ALA A 357 -2.31 -0.04 -4.77
N LYS A 358 -1.14 0.60 -4.89
CA LYS A 358 -0.23 0.83 -3.76
C LYS A 358 -0.65 2.00 -2.87
N TYR A 359 -1.11 3.10 -3.45
CA TYR A 359 -1.29 4.37 -2.72
C TYR A 359 -2.73 4.91 -2.73
N SER A 360 -3.66 4.29 -3.46
CA SER A 360 -5.05 4.72 -3.53
C SER A 360 -6.00 3.62 -3.06
N GLU A 361 -7.17 4.01 -2.55
CA GLU A 361 -8.29 3.11 -2.30
C GLU A 361 -9.07 2.76 -3.57
N VAL A 362 -8.39 2.64 -4.72
CA VAL A 362 -9.03 2.14 -5.94
C VAL A 362 -9.49 0.72 -5.65
N SER A 363 -10.80 0.49 -5.82
CA SER A 363 -11.44 -0.79 -5.56
C SER A 363 -10.71 -1.89 -6.32
N GLU A 364 -10.41 -3.03 -5.68
CA GLU A 364 -9.83 -4.22 -6.35
C GLU A 364 -10.63 -4.64 -7.59
N LEU A 365 -11.90 -4.20 -7.69
CA LEU A 365 -12.81 -4.37 -8.84
C LEU A 365 -12.42 -3.59 -10.11
N MET A 366 -11.55 -2.58 -9.98
CA MET A 366 -11.05 -1.78 -11.12
C MET A 366 -9.68 -2.27 -11.60
N ALA A 367 -9.19 -3.38 -11.03
CA ALA A 367 -7.97 -4.01 -11.49
C ALA A 367 -8.15 -4.61 -12.90
N PRO A 368 -7.08 -4.69 -13.71
CA PRO A 368 -7.13 -5.42 -14.98
C PRO A 368 -7.69 -6.84 -14.77
N GLU A 369 -8.46 -7.36 -15.74
CA GLU A 369 -9.18 -8.65 -15.63
C GLU A 369 -8.26 -9.81 -15.16
N ARG A 370 -6.97 -9.79 -15.52
CA ARG A 370 -5.95 -10.75 -15.05
C ARG A 370 -5.68 -10.69 -13.54
N VAL A 371 -5.70 -9.51 -12.94
CA VAL A 371 -5.50 -9.32 -11.50
C VAL A 371 -6.74 -9.81 -10.76
N LEU A 372 -7.92 -9.54 -11.31
CA LEU A 372 -9.19 -10.05 -10.80
C LEU A 372 -9.26 -11.58 -10.87
N LEU A 373 -8.92 -12.19 -12.01
CA LEU A 373 -8.92 -13.65 -12.18
C LEU A 373 -7.88 -14.32 -11.26
N SER A 374 -6.66 -13.77 -11.17
CA SER A 374 -5.64 -14.27 -10.25
C SER A 374 -6.07 -14.14 -8.78
N ASN A 375 -6.75 -13.05 -8.41
CA ASN A 375 -7.25 -12.84 -7.05
C ASN A 375 -8.48 -13.72 -6.74
N ILE A 376 -9.34 -13.97 -7.73
CA ILE A 376 -10.49 -14.88 -7.61
C ILE A 376 -10.00 -16.32 -7.43
N ASP A 377 -9.01 -16.77 -8.22
CA ASP A 377 -8.41 -18.10 -8.09
C ASP A 377 -7.75 -18.29 -6.72
N LYS A 378 -7.04 -17.27 -6.22
CA LYS A 378 -6.48 -17.27 -4.87
C LYS A 378 -7.57 -17.28 -3.79
N MET A 379 -8.60 -16.44 -3.93
CA MET A 379 -9.74 -16.41 -3.01
C MET A 379 -10.46 -17.75 -2.96
N LYS A 380 -10.62 -18.41 -4.11
CA LYS A 380 -11.18 -19.76 -4.23
C LYS A 380 -10.32 -20.77 -3.48
N LEU A 381 -9.03 -20.85 -3.77
CA LEU A 381 -8.09 -21.76 -3.09
C LEU A 381 -8.05 -21.52 -1.58
N ALA A 382 -8.10 -20.26 -1.15
CA ALA A 382 -8.09 -19.88 0.25
C ALA A 382 -9.38 -20.30 0.97
N ILE A 383 -10.56 -20.08 0.36
CA ILE A 383 -11.84 -20.49 0.96
C ILE A 383 -11.95 -22.01 0.98
N GLU A 384 -11.60 -22.71 -0.10
CA GLU A 384 -11.64 -24.18 -0.16
C GLU A 384 -10.74 -24.85 0.88
N ALA A 385 -9.61 -24.22 1.24
CA ALA A 385 -8.68 -24.72 2.24
C ALA A 385 -9.18 -24.59 3.68
N ARG A 386 -10.21 -23.77 3.95
CA ARG A 386 -10.77 -23.57 5.29
C ARG A 386 -11.57 -24.76 5.78
N THR A 387 -11.67 -24.86 7.09
CA THR A 387 -12.51 -25.81 7.81
C THR A 387 -13.79 -25.11 8.25
N ALA A 388 -14.93 -25.66 7.83
CA ALA A 388 -16.24 -25.21 8.25
C ALA A 388 -16.75 -26.14 9.35
N THR A 389 -17.17 -25.56 10.48
CA THR A 389 -17.86 -26.27 11.56
C THR A 389 -19.36 -26.26 11.25
N LEU A 390 -19.93 -27.43 11.02
CA LEU A 390 -21.34 -27.58 10.66
C LEU A 390 -22.11 -28.26 11.78
N MET A 391 -23.27 -27.71 12.13
CA MET A 391 -24.19 -28.30 13.11
C MET A 391 -25.52 -28.64 12.44
N CYS A 392 -26.03 -29.85 12.65
CA CYS A 392 -27.34 -30.22 12.14
C CYS A 392 -28.47 -29.63 13.00
N MET A 393 -29.27 -28.73 12.43
CA MET A 393 -30.43 -28.13 13.12
C MET A 393 -31.63 -29.08 13.22
N SER A 394 -31.64 -30.16 12.44
CA SER A 394 -32.73 -31.16 12.44
C SER A 394 -32.58 -32.19 13.56
N CYS A 395 -31.40 -32.77 13.77
CA CYS A 395 -31.19 -33.68 14.91
C CYS A 395 -30.54 -33.02 16.13
N GLY A 396 -29.80 -31.91 15.97
CA GLY A 396 -29.08 -31.23 17.05
C GLY A 396 -27.83 -31.97 17.55
N GLU A 397 -27.60 -33.20 17.08
CA GLU A 397 -26.60 -34.12 17.65
C GLU A 397 -25.37 -34.34 16.75
N TRP A 398 -25.38 -33.80 15.53
CA TRP A 398 -24.25 -33.90 14.61
C TRP A 398 -23.58 -32.54 14.51
N ILE A 399 -22.32 -32.50 14.93
CA ILE A 399 -21.39 -31.39 14.79
C ILE A 399 -20.13 -31.99 14.17
N ASP A 400 -19.65 -31.42 13.09
CA ASP A 400 -18.45 -31.91 12.42
C ASP A 400 -17.67 -30.76 11.78
N GLU A 401 -16.36 -30.92 11.72
CA GLU A 401 -15.43 -29.96 11.12
C GLU A 401 -14.87 -30.55 9.85
N LYS A 402 -15.29 -30.00 8.71
CA LYS A 402 -14.85 -30.48 7.40
C LYS A 402 -14.21 -29.37 6.60
N LYS A 403 -13.16 -29.74 5.86
CA LYS A 403 -12.60 -28.84 4.85
C LYS A 403 -13.63 -28.58 3.77
N ILE A 404 -13.82 -27.32 3.38
CA ILE A 404 -14.82 -26.94 2.39
C ILE A 404 -14.58 -27.65 1.06
N LYS A 405 -13.32 -27.84 0.67
CA LYS A 405 -12.95 -28.64 -0.52
C LYS A 405 -13.51 -30.06 -0.51
N SER A 406 -13.58 -30.69 0.67
CA SER A 406 -14.03 -32.08 0.85
C SER A 406 -15.55 -32.24 0.95
N LEU A 407 -16.31 -31.14 1.04
CA LEU A 407 -17.76 -31.18 1.10
C LEU A 407 -18.36 -31.50 -0.28
N SER A 408 -19.41 -32.32 -0.28
CA SER A 408 -20.27 -32.54 -1.43
C SER A 408 -21.06 -31.27 -1.78
N GLU A 409 -21.51 -31.14 -3.03
CA GLU A 409 -22.32 -29.99 -3.48
C GLU A 409 -23.59 -29.79 -2.64
N GLN A 410 -24.17 -30.88 -2.14
CA GLN A 410 -25.21 -30.85 -1.12
C GLN A 410 -24.75 -31.65 0.10
N PRO A 411 -24.21 -30.98 1.14
CA PRO A 411 -23.82 -31.65 2.37
C PRO A 411 -25.06 -32.13 3.14
N SER A 412 -24.94 -33.25 3.83
CA SER A 412 -26.02 -33.81 4.65
C SER A 412 -25.48 -34.35 5.97
N CYS A 413 -26.32 -34.33 6.99
CA CYS A 413 -26.01 -34.87 8.30
C CYS A 413 -25.76 -36.38 8.20
N GLU A 414 -24.64 -36.85 8.76
CA GLU A 414 -24.31 -38.28 8.70
C GLU A 414 -25.23 -39.13 9.59
N LYS A 415 -25.79 -38.54 10.66
CA LYS A 415 -26.72 -39.22 11.59
C LYS A 415 -28.15 -39.30 11.05
N CYS A 416 -28.73 -38.19 10.60
CA CYS A 416 -30.17 -38.12 10.23
C CYS A 416 -30.43 -37.85 8.74
N LYS A 417 -29.38 -37.72 7.92
CA LYS A 417 -29.46 -37.40 6.48
C LYS A 417 -30.13 -36.07 6.13
N SER A 418 -30.50 -35.25 7.12
CA SER A 418 -31.02 -33.90 6.89
C SER A 418 -29.97 -32.99 6.28
N LYS A 419 -30.38 -32.15 5.33
CA LYS A 419 -29.56 -31.10 4.70
C LYS A 419 -29.60 -29.77 5.45
N LEU A 420 -30.36 -29.69 6.54
CA LEU A 420 -30.51 -28.48 7.35
C LEU A 420 -29.30 -28.35 8.30
N LEU A 421 -28.19 -27.84 7.75
CA LEU A 421 -26.90 -27.72 8.42
C LEU A 421 -26.56 -26.24 8.62
N ALA A 422 -26.48 -25.80 9.87
CA ALA A 422 -25.98 -24.47 10.23
C ALA A 422 -24.46 -24.42 10.12
N LEU A 423 -23.94 -23.38 9.47
CA LEU A 423 -22.53 -23.00 9.60
C LEU A 423 -22.35 -22.21 10.89
N LEU A 424 -21.35 -22.59 11.70
CA LEU A 424 -21.01 -21.89 12.94
C LEU A 424 -19.78 -20.99 12.74
N TYR A 425 -19.85 -19.75 13.23
CA TYR A 425 -18.76 -18.78 13.14
C TYR A 425 -17.72 -18.95 14.25
N LEU A 426 -16.48 -18.48 14.02
CA LEU A 426 -15.41 -18.45 15.03
C LEU A 426 -15.85 -17.57 16.22
N GLY A 427 -16.24 -18.21 17.33
CA GLY A 427 -16.77 -17.56 18.53
C GLY A 427 -18.13 -18.11 18.97
N GLN A 428 -18.86 -18.80 18.10
CA GLN A 428 -20.07 -19.53 18.48
C GLN A 428 -19.70 -20.86 19.12
N ASP A 429 -20.11 -21.06 20.37
CA ASP A 429 -19.94 -22.34 21.04
C ASP A 429 -20.98 -23.34 20.53
N ALA A 430 -20.51 -24.32 19.75
CA ALA A 430 -21.34 -25.38 19.18
C ALA A 430 -22.06 -26.21 20.27
N THR A 431 -21.46 -26.34 21.45
CA THR A 431 -22.05 -27.07 22.58
C THR A 431 -23.15 -26.26 23.25
N HIS A 432 -22.96 -24.95 23.41
CA HIS A 432 -23.98 -24.03 23.90
C HIS A 432 -25.20 -23.99 22.96
N LEU A 433 -24.98 -23.77 21.66
CA LEU A 433 -26.07 -23.73 20.66
C LEU A 433 -26.87 -25.04 20.60
N ARG A 434 -26.21 -26.18 20.79
CA ARG A 434 -26.88 -27.49 20.90
C ARG A 434 -27.78 -27.55 22.14
N GLU A 435 -27.32 -27.05 23.29
CA GLU A 435 -28.12 -27.02 24.52
C GLU A 435 -29.33 -26.07 24.38
N VAL A 436 -29.13 -24.89 23.82
CA VAL A 436 -30.20 -23.93 23.52
C VAL A 436 -31.23 -24.55 22.58
N LEU A 437 -30.79 -25.24 21.53
CA LEU A 437 -31.67 -25.97 20.61
C LEU A 437 -32.47 -27.08 21.30
N ARG A 438 -31.87 -27.80 22.24
CA ARG A 438 -32.57 -28.80 23.06
C ARG A 438 -33.63 -28.16 23.95
N ARG A 439 -33.27 -27.09 24.68
CA ARG A 439 -34.21 -26.35 25.54
C ARG A 439 -35.40 -25.78 24.75
N ARG A 440 -35.15 -25.28 23.53
CA ARG A 440 -36.21 -24.81 22.62
C ARG A 440 -37.20 -25.92 22.26
N ARG A 441 -36.71 -27.14 22.00
CA ARG A 441 -37.56 -28.31 21.67
C ARG A 441 -38.36 -28.81 22.86
N GLU A 442 -37.81 -28.68 24.06
CA GLU A 442 -38.47 -29.00 25.32
C GLU A 442 -39.49 -27.93 25.75
N GLY A 443 -39.64 -26.84 24.98
CA GLY A 443 -40.60 -25.77 25.26
C GLY A 443 -40.21 -24.85 26.42
N LYS A 444 -38.93 -24.85 26.83
CA LYS A 444 -38.42 -24.00 27.91
C LYS A 444 -38.24 -22.56 27.44
N GLU A 445 -38.36 -21.62 28.37
CA GLU A 445 -38.05 -20.20 28.11
C GLU A 445 -36.55 -20.03 27.81
N LEU A 446 -36.28 -19.16 26.84
CA LEU A 446 -34.93 -18.79 26.38
C LEU A 446 -34.76 -17.30 26.59
N ALA A 447 -33.54 -16.88 26.89
CA ALA A 447 -33.20 -15.46 26.87
C ALA A 447 -33.26 -14.91 25.44
N ASP A 448 -33.47 -13.59 25.31
CA ASP A 448 -33.54 -12.93 24.00
C ASP A 448 -32.25 -13.07 23.18
N GLU A 449 -31.09 -13.14 23.84
CA GLU A 449 -29.79 -13.40 23.21
C GLU A 449 -29.71 -14.84 22.65
N GLU A 450 -30.09 -15.84 23.45
CA GLU A 450 -30.16 -17.26 23.03
C GLU A 450 -31.10 -17.45 21.82
N LEU A 451 -32.21 -16.68 21.78
CA LEU A 451 -33.16 -16.73 20.69
C LEU A 451 -32.62 -16.10 19.40
N LYS A 452 -31.83 -15.02 19.52
CA LYS A 452 -31.14 -14.38 18.38
C LYS A 452 -30.10 -15.32 17.77
N GLU A 453 -29.26 -15.95 18.59
CA GLU A 453 -28.25 -16.90 18.12
C GLU A 453 -28.88 -18.09 17.38
N LEU A 454 -29.95 -18.65 17.93
CA LEU A 454 -30.64 -19.79 17.32
C LEU A 454 -31.35 -19.39 16.01
N THR A 455 -31.87 -18.17 15.94
CA THR A 455 -32.45 -17.60 14.71
C THR A 455 -31.38 -17.39 13.64
N GLU A 456 -30.21 -16.91 14.01
CA GLU A 456 -29.08 -16.73 13.08
C GLU A 456 -28.57 -18.07 12.55
N ALA A 457 -28.34 -19.05 13.43
CA ALA A 457 -27.97 -20.41 13.06
C ALA A 457 -29.05 -21.07 12.17
N ARG A 458 -30.33 -20.75 12.40
CA ARG A 458 -31.40 -21.23 11.52
C ARG A 458 -31.32 -20.61 10.13
N ARG A 459 -31.06 -19.31 10.03
CA ARG A 459 -30.91 -18.60 8.74
C ARG A 459 -29.73 -19.14 7.94
N THR A 460 -28.59 -19.44 8.58
CA THR A 460 -27.46 -20.09 7.88
C THR A 460 -27.86 -21.48 7.39
N ALA A 461 -28.57 -22.25 8.21
CA ALA A 461 -29.04 -23.59 7.83
C ALA A 461 -30.02 -23.60 6.66
N ASP A 462 -30.94 -22.63 6.61
CA ASP A 462 -31.90 -22.51 5.50
C ASP A 462 -31.17 -22.18 4.18
N LEU A 463 -30.10 -21.37 4.22
CA LEU A 463 -29.27 -21.10 3.03
C LEU A 463 -28.51 -22.34 2.57
N VAL A 464 -27.95 -23.12 3.49
CA VAL A 464 -27.27 -24.38 3.15
C VAL A 464 -28.25 -25.40 2.59
N LEU A 465 -29.49 -25.43 3.09
CA LEU A 465 -30.54 -26.29 2.53
C LEU A 465 -30.88 -25.92 1.09
N SER A 466 -30.98 -24.63 0.76
CA SER A 466 -31.35 -24.15 -0.59
C SER A 466 -30.20 -24.16 -1.60
N TYR A 467 -28.99 -23.74 -1.19
CA TYR A 467 -27.87 -23.51 -2.10
C TYR A 467 -26.68 -24.45 -1.87
N GLY A 468 -26.73 -25.32 -0.86
CA GLY A 468 -25.71 -26.34 -0.59
C GLY A 468 -24.34 -25.74 -0.29
N LYS A 469 -23.30 -26.32 -0.88
CA LYS A 469 -21.90 -25.90 -0.69
C LYS A 469 -21.65 -24.43 -1.04
N LYS A 470 -22.36 -23.87 -2.03
CA LYS A 470 -22.22 -22.44 -2.39
C LYS A 470 -22.64 -21.51 -1.26
N ALA A 471 -23.62 -21.89 -0.42
CA ALA A 471 -23.97 -21.10 0.76
C ALA A 471 -22.86 -21.11 1.81
N ILE A 472 -22.21 -22.27 2.03
CA ILE A 472 -21.09 -22.38 2.96
C ILE A 472 -19.92 -21.49 2.48
N ILE A 473 -19.59 -21.54 1.18
CA ILE A 473 -18.57 -20.67 0.58
C ILE A 473 -18.91 -19.20 0.78
N ALA A 474 -20.16 -18.80 0.54
CA ALA A 474 -20.59 -17.41 0.69
C ALA A 474 -20.49 -16.92 2.15
N LEU A 475 -20.95 -17.71 3.11
CA LEU A 475 -20.98 -17.37 4.53
C LEU A 475 -19.59 -17.33 5.17
N GLU A 476 -18.62 -18.05 4.60
CA GLU A 476 -17.21 -18.02 5.00
C GLU A 476 -16.47 -16.75 4.57
N VAL A 477 -17.07 -15.96 3.67
CA VAL A 477 -16.51 -14.68 3.28
C VAL A 477 -16.78 -13.67 4.40
N LYS A 478 -15.71 -13.14 4.99
CA LYS A 478 -15.79 -12.12 6.05
C LYS A 478 -16.67 -10.94 5.60
N GLY A 479 -17.66 -10.59 6.42
CA GLY A 479 -18.61 -9.51 6.11
C GLY A 479 -19.85 -9.94 5.33
N VAL A 480 -19.95 -11.21 4.94
CA VAL A 480 -21.11 -11.76 4.27
C VAL A 480 -21.95 -12.55 5.27
N GLY A 481 -22.88 -11.86 5.93
CA GLY A 481 -23.88 -12.49 6.80
C GLY A 481 -25.01 -13.16 6.00
N PRO A 482 -25.96 -13.84 6.67
CA PRO A 482 -27.04 -14.57 6.02
C PRO A 482 -27.89 -13.74 5.04
N GLN A 483 -28.14 -12.46 5.35
CA GLN A 483 -28.90 -11.57 4.47
C GLN A 483 -28.15 -11.24 3.18
N THR A 484 -26.86 -10.88 3.30
CA THR A 484 -26.01 -10.57 2.16
C THR A 484 -25.78 -11.81 1.30
N ALA A 485 -25.54 -12.96 1.92
CA ALA A 485 -25.39 -14.25 1.24
C ALA A 485 -26.64 -14.60 0.43
N SER A 486 -27.83 -14.47 1.02
CA SER A 486 -29.11 -14.70 0.34
C SER A 486 -29.26 -13.86 -0.93
N ARG A 487 -28.94 -12.56 -0.85
CA ARG A 487 -29.02 -11.64 -1.99
C ARG A 487 -28.06 -12.00 -3.12
N ILE A 488 -26.84 -12.45 -2.79
CA ILE A 488 -25.83 -12.85 -3.79
C ILE A 488 -26.25 -14.18 -4.44
N LEU A 489 -26.58 -15.19 -3.63
CA LEU A 489 -26.97 -16.52 -4.11
C LEU A 489 -28.26 -16.47 -4.96
N GLY A 490 -29.17 -15.55 -4.66
CA GLY A 490 -30.41 -15.32 -5.42
C GLY A 490 -30.22 -14.81 -6.85
N LYS A 491 -29.03 -14.30 -7.22
CA LYS A 491 -28.74 -13.81 -8.59
C LYS A 491 -28.58 -14.93 -9.62
N MET A 492 -28.51 -16.20 -9.20
CA MET A 492 -28.42 -17.38 -10.07
C MET A 492 -27.30 -17.28 -11.12
N HIS A 493 -26.07 -17.03 -10.64
CA HIS A 493 -24.90 -16.87 -11.50
C HIS A 493 -24.67 -18.07 -12.44
N PRO A 494 -24.58 -17.85 -13.77
CA PRO A 494 -24.31 -18.92 -14.75
C PRO A 494 -22.85 -19.37 -14.75
N ARG A 495 -21.91 -18.47 -14.42
CA ARG A 495 -20.47 -18.78 -14.29
C ARG A 495 -20.02 -18.69 -12.83
N GLU A 496 -19.08 -19.54 -12.45
CA GLU A 496 -18.52 -19.57 -11.09
C GLU A 496 -17.74 -18.28 -10.77
N ASP A 497 -17.03 -17.73 -11.75
CA ASP A 497 -16.22 -16.51 -11.62
C ASP A 497 -17.05 -15.29 -11.22
N GLU A 498 -18.26 -15.17 -11.77
CA GLU A 498 -19.21 -14.09 -11.46
C GLU A 498 -19.71 -14.16 -10.01
N PHE A 499 -19.90 -15.38 -9.50
CA PHE A 499 -20.28 -15.60 -8.10
C PHE A 499 -19.16 -15.15 -7.13
N TYR A 500 -17.91 -15.56 -7.40
CA TYR A 500 -16.78 -15.12 -6.58
C TYR A 500 -16.52 -13.62 -6.68
N MET A 501 -16.75 -13.02 -7.84
CA MET A 501 -16.63 -11.58 -8.01
C MET A 501 -17.66 -10.81 -7.17
N ASP A 502 -18.92 -11.27 -7.12
CA ASP A 502 -19.94 -10.64 -6.27
C ASP A 502 -19.69 -10.85 -4.77
N LEU A 503 -19.08 -11.97 -4.37
CA LEU A 503 -18.59 -12.17 -3.01
C LEU A 503 -17.44 -11.20 -2.66
N LEU A 504 -16.50 -10.99 -3.58
CA LEU A 504 -15.41 -10.04 -3.40
C LEU A 504 -15.94 -8.62 -3.23
N LYS A 505 -16.92 -8.21 -4.06
CA LYS A 505 -17.62 -6.92 -3.92
C LYS A 505 -18.23 -6.74 -2.53
N ALA A 506 -18.93 -7.75 -2.04
CA ALA A 506 -19.59 -7.70 -0.73
C ALA A 506 -18.58 -7.61 0.43
N LYS A 507 -17.47 -8.36 0.34
CA LYS A 507 -16.37 -8.28 1.31
C LYS A 507 -15.75 -6.88 1.36
N ILE A 508 -15.47 -6.28 0.20
CA ILE A 508 -14.92 -4.92 0.10
C ILE A 508 -15.90 -3.90 0.71
N GLN A 509 -17.20 -4.03 0.39
CA GLN A 509 -18.22 -3.13 0.93
C GLN A 509 -18.29 -3.21 2.45
N PHE A 510 -18.28 -4.42 3.04
CA PHE A 510 -18.27 -4.59 4.50
C PHE A 510 -17.04 -3.95 5.15
N LEU A 511 -15.85 -4.16 4.60
CA LEU A 511 -14.60 -3.61 5.13
C LEU A 511 -14.62 -2.07 5.12
N ARG A 512 -15.18 -1.45 4.08
CA ARG A 512 -15.37 0.00 4.00
C ARG A 512 -16.37 0.55 5.01
N THR A 513 -17.45 -0.17 5.27
CA THR A 513 -18.49 0.33 6.16
C THR A 513 -18.22 0.05 7.63
N ARG A 514 -17.33 -0.89 7.99
CA ARG A 514 -17.16 -1.40 9.37
C ARG A 514 -16.93 -0.30 10.42
N GLU A 515 -16.15 0.72 10.12
CA GLU A 515 -15.89 1.85 11.03
C GLU A 515 -17.17 2.60 11.45
N TYR A 516 -18.18 2.64 10.57
CA TYR A 516 -19.47 3.29 10.86
C TYR A 516 -20.41 2.42 11.72
N TRP A 517 -20.15 1.12 11.84
CA TRP A 517 -20.97 0.19 12.64
C TRP A 517 -20.40 0.02 14.05
N GLU A 518 -19.07 -0.01 14.20
CA GLU A 518 -18.41 -0.08 15.52
C GLU A 518 -18.64 1.21 16.35
N ASN A 519 -18.83 2.37 15.71
CA ASN A 519 -19.23 3.61 16.40
C ASN A 519 -20.71 3.63 16.83
N LYS A 520 -21.58 2.79 16.27
CA LYS A 520 -23.01 2.73 16.63
C LYS A 520 -23.30 1.85 17.84
N GLU A 521 -22.35 1.02 18.28
CA GLU A 521 -22.47 0.21 19.50
C GLU A 521 -21.91 0.94 20.73
N LYS A 522 -21.37 2.15 20.56
CA LYS A 522 -20.84 3.02 21.62
C LYS A 522 -21.70 4.26 21.94
N ASP A 523 -22.76 4.49 21.17
CA ASP A 523 -23.85 5.44 21.46
C ASP A 523 -25.11 4.65 21.84
#